data_AF-A0A9D9QB70-F1
#
_entry.id   AF-A0A9D9QB70-F1
#
_cell.length_a   1.000
_cell.length_b   1.000
_cell.length_c   1.000
_cell.angle_alpha   90.00
_cell.angle_beta   90.00
_cell.angle_gamma   90.00
#
_symmetry.space_group_name_H-M   'P 1'
#
loop_
_entity.id
_entity.type
_entity.pdbx_description
1 polymer ?
#
loop_
_entity_poly.entity_id
_entity_poly.type
_entity_poly.pdbx_seq_one_letter_code
_entity_poly.pdbx_strand_id
1 'polypeptide(L)' 'MIKEFTKGLFKENPIFVIALGLCPTLATSTMVINALGMGAGVIFVLVCSNIFISLLKNFIPDNVRIPAYIV' A
#
# COMPACT_ATOMS: atom_id res chain seq x y z
N MET A 1 6.60 -27.50 8.30
CA MET A 1 5.99 -26.24 8.77
C MET A 1 6.96 -25.06 8.67
N ILE A 2 8.15 -25.10 9.28
CA ILE A 2 9.15 -24.00 9.20
C ILE A 2 9.69 -23.71 7.79
N LYS A 3 9.86 -24.73 6.93
CA LYS A 3 10.32 -24.54 5.53
C LYS A 3 9.40 -23.65 4.68
N GLU A 4 8.10 -23.66 4.95
CA GLU A 4 7.14 -22.85 4.18
C GLU A 4 7.11 -21.39 4.68
N PHE A 5 7.29 -21.18 5.99
CA PHE A 5 7.47 -19.82 6.55
C PHE A 5 8.74 -19.13 6.03
N THR A 6 9.86 -19.86 5.92
CA THR A 6 11.10 -19.29 5.39
C THR A 6 11.01 -18.98 3.89
N LYS A 7 10.23 -19.75 3.11
CA LYS A 7 9.96 -19.43 1.70
C LYS A 7 9.15 -18.15 1.55
N GLY A 8 8.08 -17.98 2.34
CA GLY A 8 7.24 -16.80 2.29
C GLY A 8 7.97 -15.50 2.67
N LEU A 9 8.93 -15.57 3.60
CA LEU A 9 9.64 -14.37 4.07
C LEU A 9 10.78 -13.92 3.14
N PHE A 10 11.49 -14.87 2.52
CA PHE A 10 12.71 -14.58 1.74
C PHE A 10 12.60 -14.89 0.24
N LYS A 11 11.84 -15.92 -0.14
CA LYS A 11 11.82 -16.43 -1.52
C LYS A 11 10.62 -15.97 -2.33
N GLU A 12 9.52 -15.62 -1.66
CA GLU A 12 8.26 -15.19 -2.30
C GLU A 12 7.76 -13.83 -1.77
N ASN A 13 8.51 -13.16 -0.90
CA ASN A 13 8.10 -11.86 -0.38
C ASN A 13 8.23 -10.79 -1.47
N PRO A 14 7.12 -10.14 -1.91
CA PRO A 14 7.15 -9.13 -2.97
C PRO A 14 8.05 -7.94 -2.66
N ILE A 15 8.32 -7.65 -1.37
CA ILE A 15 9.21 -6.58 -0.92
C ILE A 15 10.68 -6.87 -1.30
N PHE A 16 11.10 -8.14 -1.18
CA PHE A 16 12.49 -8.55 -1.43
C PHE A 16 12.72 -9.02 -2.87
N VAL A 17 11.72 -9.61 -3.53
CA VAL A 17 11.86 -10.20 -4.88
C VAL A 17 11.48 -9.22 -5.98
N ILE A 18 10.37 -8.49 -5.81
CA ILE A 18 9.82 -7.57 -6.83
C ILE A 18 10.18 -6.10 -6.50
N ALA A 19 10.82 -5.87 -5.34
CA ALA A 19 11.24 -4.55 -4.88
C ALA A 19 10.08 -3.53 -4.79
N LEU A 20 8.85 -4.02 -4.60
CA LEU A 20 7.65 -3.21 -4.49
C LEU A 20 7.49 -2.71 -3.04
N GLY A 21 7.18 -1.43 -2.86
CA GLY A 21 6.95 -0.85 -1.53
C GLY A 21 8.23 -0.65 -0.70
N LEU A 22 9.40 -0.49 -1.33
CA LEU A 22 10.66 -0.24 -0.63
C LEU A 22 10.67 1.07 0.17
N CYS A 23 10.14 2.15 -0.39
CA CYS A 23 10.13 3.47 0.24
C CYS A 23 9.52 3.45 1.67
N PRO A 24 8.28 2.94 1.89
CA PRO A 24 7.73 2.84 3.24
C PRO A 24 8.47 1.83 4.12
N THR A 25 9.00 0.74 3.55
CA THR A 25 9.72 -0.28 4.32
C THR A 25 11.03 0.27 4.90
N LEU A 26 11.77 1.03 4.10
CA LEU A 26 13.00 1.73 4.52
C LEU A 26 12.70 2.80 5.58
N ALA A 27 11.62 3.58 5.39
CA ALA A 27 11.21 4.61 6.33
C ALA A 27 10.82 4.07 7.71
N THR A 28 10.18 2.89 7.75
CA THR A 28 9.66 2.28 8.98
C THR A 28 10.65 1.37 9.72
N SER A 29 11.82 1.08 9.12
CA SER A 29 12.86 0.25 9.73
C SER A 29 13.63 0.94 10.88
N THR A 30 13.49 2.26 11.05
CA THR A 30 14.26 3.04 12.05
C THR A 30 13.53 3.16 13.39
N MET A 31 12.24 3.48 13.38
CA MET A 31 11.44 3.70 14.58
C MET A 31 10.00 3.22 14.38
N VAL A 32 9.47 2.52 15.38
CA VAL A 32 8.08 2.05 15.41
C VAL A 32 7.08 3.22 15.41
N ILE A 33 7.44 4.33 16.06
CA ILE A 33 6.62 5.55 16.10
C ILE A 33 6.40 6.12 14.69
N ASN A 34 7.44 6.13 13.85
CA ASN A 34 7.34 6.60 12.47
C ASN A 34 6.45 5.67 11.62
N ALA A 35 6.52 4.36 11.87
CA ALA A 35 5.66 3.38 11.21
C ALA A 35 4.18 3.56 11.55
N LEU A 36 3.88 3.85 12.82
CA LEU A 36 2.52 4.10 13.26
C LEU A 36 1.94 5.38 12.63
N GLY A 37 2.73 6.46 12.59
CA GLY A 37 2.34 7.73 11.95
C GLY A 37 2.13 7.59 10.44
N MET A 38 3.03 6.88 9.75
CA MET A 38 2.91 6.64 8.31
C MET A 38 1.69 5.78 7.97
N GLY A 39 1.44 4.71 8.72
CA GLY A 39 0.26 3.85 8.54
C GLY A 39 -1.05 4.60 8.78
N ALA A 40 -1.13 5.38 9.87
CA ALA A 40 -2.31 6.18 10.17
C ALA A 40 -2.58 7.24 9.07
N GLY A 41 -1.53 7.90 8.58
CA GLY A 41 -1.64 8.88 7.49
C GLY A 41 -2.14 8.24 6.19
N VAL A 42 -1.60 7.09 5.80
CA VAL A 42 -2.01 6.38 4.58
C VAL A 42 -3.47 5.92 4.68
N ILE A 43 -3.89 5.37 5.82
CA ILE A 43 -5.30 4.97 6.02
C ILE A 43 -6.23 6.19 5.89
N PHE A 44 -5.87 7.31 6.51
CA PHE A 44 -6.66 8.53 6.43
C PHE A 44 -6.81 9.06 5.00
N VAL A 45 -5.71 9.14 4.25
CA VAL A 45 -5.71 9.60 2.86
C VAL A 45 -6.49 8.64 1.96
N LEU A 46 -6.29 7.32 2.10
CA LEU A 46 -7.04 6.33 1.29
C LEU A 46 -8.55 6.41 1.53
N VAL A 47 -8.97 6.61 2.78
CA VAL A 47 -10.41 6.76 3.09
C VAL A 47 -10.94 8.03 2.44
N CYS A 48 -10.21 9.14 2.51
CA CYS A 48 -10.59 10.40 1.88
C CYS A 48 -10.70 10.28 0.35
N SER A 49 -9.68 9.69 -0.30
CA SER A 49 -9.69 9.42 -1.74
C SER A 49 -10.88 8.55 -2.13
N ASN A 50 -11.10 7.41 -1.47
CA ASN A 50 -12.21 6.51 -1.81
C ASN A 50 -13.59 7.18 -1.66
N ILE A 51 -13.78 8.06 -0.68
CA ILE A 51 -15.02 8.84 -0.52
C ILE A 51 -15.21 9.79 -1.70
N PHE A 52 -14.17 10.53 -2.09
CA PHE A 52 -14.20 11.43 -3.24
C PHE A 52 -14.42 10.69 -4.57
N ILE A 53 -13.70 9.60 -4.81
CA ILE A 53 -13.87 8.77 -6.02
C ILE A 53 -15.30 8.22 -6.09
N SER A 54 -15.87 7.77 -4.97
CA SER A 54 -17.25 7.26 -4.93
C SER A 54 -18.28 8.31 -5.36
N LEU A 55 -18.08 9.58 -4.97
CA LEU A 55 -18.95 10.70 -5.35
C LEU A 55 -18.82 11.05 -6.85
N LEU A 56 -17.61 11.02 -7.40
CA LEU A 56 -17.34 11.35 -8.81
C LEU A 56 -17.53 10.16 -9.77
N LYS A 57 -17.77 8.95 -9.25
CA LYS A 57 -17.92 7.70 -10.02
C LYS A 57 -18.88 7.78 -11.20
N ASN A 58 -19.94 8.60 -11.11
CA ASN A 58 -20.92 8.74 -12.18
C ASN A 58 -20.40 9.50 -13.43
N PHE A 59 -19.33 10.28 -13.31
CA PHE A 59 -18.78 11.08 -14.40
C PHE A 59 -17.50 10.50 -15.02
N ILE A 60 -16.92 9.44 -14.42
CA ILE A 60 -15.59 8.92 -14.78
C ILE A 60 -15.72 7.70 -15.72
N PRO A 61 -15.24 7.79 -16.98
CA PRO A 61 -15.25 6.67 -17.93
C PRO A 61 -14.36 5.51 -17.45
N ASP A 62 -14.74 4.27 -17.77
CA ASP A 62 -14.11 3.01 -17.28
C ASP A 62 -12.58 2.97 -17.40
N ASN A 63 -12.02 3.62 -18.41
CA ASN A 63 -10.60 3.60 -18.76
C ASN A 63 -9.70 4.32 -17.74
N VAL A 64 -10.23 5.29 -17.00
CA VAL A 64 -9.48 6.09 -15.98
C VAL A 64 -9.79 5.65 -14.55
N ARG A 65 -10.63 4.63 -14.36
CA ARG A 65 -10.97 4.16 -13.01
C ARG A 65 -9.77 3.56 -12.30
N ILE A 66 -8.95 2.75 -12.97
CA ILE A 66 -7.76 2.11 -12.38
C ILE A 66 -6.78 3.16 -11.83
N PRO A 67 -6.32 4.19 -12.58
CA PRO A 67 -5.44 5.22 -12.03
C PRO A 67 -6.11 6.14 -11.01
N ALA A 68 -7.43 6.37 -11.07
CA ALA A 68 -8.14 7.16 -10.07
C ALA A 68 -8.16 6.51 -8.68
N TYR A 69 -8.06 5.18 -8.57
CA TYR A 69 -7.94 4.47 -7.28
C TYR A 69 -6.52 4.45 -6.71
N ILE A 70 -5.51 4.84 -7.49
CA ILE A 70 -4.10 4.86 -7.06
C ILE A 70 -3.75 6.22 -6.42
N VAL A 71 -4.58 7.25 -6.65
CA VAL A 71 -4.43 8.62 -6.11
C VAL A 71 -5.11 8.76 -4.76
#